data_AF-Q8GDL7-F1
#
_entry.id   AF-Q8GDL7-F1
#
_cell.length_a   1.000
_cell.length_b   1.000
_cell.length_c   1.000
_cell.angle_alpha   90.00
_cell.angle_beta   90.00
_cell.angle_gamma   90.00
#
_symmetry.space_group_name_H-M   'P 1'
#
loop_
_entity.id
_entity.type
_entity.pdbx_description
1 polymer ?
#
loop_
_entity_poly.entity_id
_entity_poly.type
_entity_poly.pdbx_seq_one_letter_code
_entity_poly.pdbx_strand_id
1 'polypeptide(L)'
;MNSLLKNNHYMATELHWIYPHLERIDLRLQHYYYQNGEKYDYLPESFLLTEDELNQRLTKPQGIPHWITKQDDIINFPEIEENPNALSQLVERFELTEFERDVLLLGLLPHFDSRYHALFAALHGNSKKQWPSFALAIELFSQRQSDRQLLQNSLLPQTPLISHQLLRLNNNEEPIWLQTQFLTHSTIWHFLSGQRVILPPLTTCAYWHASASHGWYPQPLYRSLEKILLNKTDELRPLVILRGKQDSARELAVSNIMAFHNINTLTLDLAQLPEESNPNLLIDAVRETRLHDACLLILNFSLLKDEKKILHSELSDLLNQPKLRVVCLAEPQDSLMWIKHLPIVQINMPVLTLADKKTMLEASLSDNIVQKINITELCQRFSFTAETLPQILIEANQYQILRQPGRSIGRNRSA
;
A
#
# COMPACT_ATOMS: atom_id res chain seq x y z
N MET A 1 25.03 7.78 -9.81
CA MET A 1 24.33 8.47 -8.69
C MET A 1 23.57 9.74 -9.11
N ASN A 2 23.68 10.26 -10.34
CA ASN A 2 22.88 11.40 -10.83
C ASN A 2 21.64 11.03 -11.69
N SER A 3 21.30 9.74 -11.83
CA SER A 3 20.16 9.30 -12.66
C SER A 3 18.84 9.19 -11.89
N LEU A 4 18.86 9.15 -10.55
CA LEU A 4 17.65 9.06 -9.73
C LEU A 4 16.93 10.42 -9.56
N LEU A 5 17.67 11.53 -9.64
CA LEU A 5 17.09 12.87 -9.50
C LEU A 5 16.35 13.37 -10.76
N LYS A 6 16.68 12.83 -11.95
CA LYS A 6 15.99 13.20 -13.20
C LYS A 6 14.64 12.52 -13.38
N ASN A 7 14.43 11.34 -12.77
CA ASN A 7 13.16 10.62 -12.88
C ASN A 7 12.02 11.26 -12.09
N ASN A 8 12.30 11.94 -10.97
CA ASN A 8 11.25 12.55 -10.15
C ASN A 8 10.58 13.74 -10.85
N HIS A 9 11.33 14.51 -11.64
CA HIS A 9 10.78 15.66 -12.36
C HIS A 9 9.86 15.26 -13.53
N TYR A 10 10.11 14.09 -14.14
CA TYR A 10 9.28 13.52 -15.22
C TYR A 10 8.01 12.81 -14.69
N MET A 11 8.09 12.15 -13.53
CA MET A 11 6.91 11.54 -12.88
C MET A 11 5.89 12.58 -12.40
N ALA A 12 6.36 13.77 -12.06
CA ALA A 12 5.49 14.87 -11.68
C ALA A 12 4.57 15.31 -12.82
N THR A 13 5.02 15.21 -14.09
CA THR A 13 4.37 15.82 -15.27
C THR A 13 3.04 15.16 -15.66
N GLU A 14 2.77 13.92 -15.25
CA GLU A 14 1.56 13.15 -15.58
C GLU A 14 0.50 13.15 -14.46
N LEU A 15 0.70 13.89 -13.36
CA LEU A 15 -0.26 13.98 -12.25
C LEU A 15 -1.18 15.19 -12.36
N HIS A 16 -1.74 15.45 -13.54
CA HIS A 16 -2.56 16.65 -13.80
C HIS A 16 -3.70 16.86 -12.79
N TRP A 17 -4.27 15.77 -12.28
CA TRP A 17 -5.38 15.81 -11.34
C TRP A 17 -4.99 16.37 -9.95
N ILE A 18 -3.72 16.25 -9.52
CA ILE A 18 -3.28 16.74 -8.19
C ILE A 18 -2.84 18.21 -8.22
N TYR A 19 -2.51 18.73 -9.39
CA TYR A 19 -1.98 20.08 -9.57
C TYR A 19 -2.83 21.20 -8.97
N PRO A 20 -4.17 21.20 -9.09
CA PRO A 20 -4.98 22.25 -8.46
C PRO A 20 -4.83 22.28 -6.94
N HIS A 21 -4.64 21.11 -6.32
CA HIS A 21 -4.42 21.00 -4.88
C HIS A 21 -3.03 21.50 -4.48
N LEU A 22 -2.00 21.20 -5.28
CA LEU A 22 -0.64 21.69 -5.06
C LEU A 22 -0.53 23.19 -5.27
N GLU A 23 -1.12 23.72 -6.35
CA GLU A 23 -1.11 25.16 -6.64
C GLU A 23 -1.75 25.92 -5.47
N ARG A 24 -2.89 25.46 -4.96
CA ARG A 24 -3.55 26.10 -3.81
C ARG A 24 -2.64 26.17 -2.58
N ILE A 25 -1.88 25.12 -2.28
CA ILE A 25 -1.00 25.09 -1.09
C ILE A 25 0.26 25.93 -1.35
N ASP A 26 0.83 25.84 -2.55
CA ASP A 26 1.96 26.65 -3.01
C ASP A 26 1.66 28.16 -2.86
N LEU A 27 0.53 28.62 -3.41
CA LEU A 27 0.13 30.03 -3.32
C LEU A 27 -0.06 30.49 -1.88
N ARG A 28 -0.63 29.65 -1.00
CA ARG A 28 -0.76 29.97 0.44
C ARG A 28 0.61 30.07 1.11
N LEU A 29 1.52 29.16 0.79
CA LEU A 29 2.86 29.13 1.34
C LEU A 29 3.66 30.37 0.92
N GLN A 30 3.58 30.77 -0.35
CA GLN A 30 4.23 31.98 -0.86
C GLN A 30 3.60 33.24 -0.26
N HIS A 31 2.27 33.29 -0.13
CA HIS A 31 1.60 34.40 0.53
C HIS A 31 2.05 34.56 1.99
N TYR A 32 2.19 33.46 2.70
CA TYR A 32 2.74 33.45 4.05
C TYR A 32 4.21 33.90 4.10
N TYR A 33 5.01 33.52 3.11
CA TYR A 33 6.39 34.00 2.98
C TYR A 33 6.44 35.52 2.84
N TYR A 34 5.66 36.12 1.93
CA TYR A 34 5.63 37.58 1.75
C TYR A 34 5.13 38.32 3.00
N GLN A 35 4.10 37.78 3.69
CA GLN A 35 3.59 38.38 4.94
C GLN A 35 4.60 38.36 6.09
N ASN A 36 5.56 37.44 6.08
CA ASN A 36 6.54 37.25 7.16
C ASN A 36 7.99 37.48 6.70
N GLY A 37 8.19 37.98 5.48
CA GLY A 37 9.45 37.99 4.75
C GLY A 37 10.56 38.87 5.35
N GLU A 38 10.20 39.89 6.15
CA GLU A 38 11.19 40.73 6.85
C GLU A 38 12.05 39.95 7.87
N LYS A 39 11.72 38.69 8.17
CA LYS A 39 12.39 37.84 9.17
C LYS A 39 13.39 36.83 8.60
N TYR A 40 13.50 36.66 7.28
CA TYR A 40 14.17 35.50 6.70
C TYR A 40 15.14 35.87 5.55
N ASP A 41 16.27 35.16 5.47
CA ASP A 41 17.25 35.34 4.39
C ASP A 41 16.63 35.06 3.01
N TYR A 42 17.03 35.86 2.02
CA TYR A 42 16.52 35.84 0.66
C TYR A 42 16.67 34.47 -0.01
N LEU A 43 15.54 33.88 -0.40
CA LEU A 43 15.53 32.78 -1.38
C LEU A 43 16.01 33.32 -2.74
N PRO A 44 16.57 32.47 -3.62
CA PRO A 44 16.79 32.87 -5.00
C PRO A 44 15.47 33.34 -5.61
N GLU A 45 15.42 34.58 -6.10
CA GLU A 45 14.23 35.25 -6.67
C GLU A 45 13.54 34.42 -7.78
N SER A 46 14.20 33.41 -8.33
CA SER A 46 13.71 32.58 -9.44
C SER A 46 12.67 31.51 -9.07
N PHE A 47 12.36 31.28 -7.80
CA PHE A 47 11.36 30.28 -7.39
C PHE A 47 10.04 30.87 -6.87
N LEU A 48 10.00 32.15 -6.51
CA LEU A 48 8.78 32.78 -6.00
C LEU A 48 8.10 33.59 -7.09
N LEU A 49 6.77 33.56 -7.12
CA LEU A 49 5.99 34.48 -7.94
C LEU A 49 6.13 35.89 -7.40
N THR A 50 6.10 36.90 -8.28
CA THR A 50 5.99 38.29 -7.82
C THR A 50 4.71 38.50 -7.01
N GLU A 51 4.68 39.47 -6.08
CA GLU A 51 3.49 39.73 -5.26
C GLU A 51 2.23 40.00 -6.11
N ASP A 52 2.39 40.69 -7.24
CA ASP A 52 1.30 40.97 -8.19
C ASP A 52 0.77 39.68 -8.84
N GLU A 53 1.65 38.82 -9.35
CA GLU A 53 1.27 37.54 -9.96
C GLU A 53 0.66 36.58 -8.92
N LEU A 54 1.19 36.57 -7.71
CA LEU A 54 0.66 35.80 -6.59
C LEU A 54 -0.78 36.23 -6.26
N ASN A 55 -1.03 37.54 -6.11
CA ASN A 55 -2.36 38.06 -5.85
C ASN A 55 -3.37 37.74 -6.97
N GLN A 56 -2.92 37.78 -8.23
CA GLN A 56 -3.72 37.36 -9.38
C GLN A 56 -4.06 35.87 -9.34
N ARG A 57 -3.10 35.00 -9.01
CA ARG A 57 -3.35 33.56 -8.91
C ARG A 57 -4.18 33.16 -7.69
N LEU A 58 -4.05 33.87 -6.58
CA LEU A 58 -4.90 33.68 -5.40
C LEU A 58 -6.38 33.98 -5.71
N THR A 59 -6.65 34.97 -6.58
CA THR A 59 -8.02 35.29 -7.02
C THR A 59 -8.50 34.40 -8.17
N LYS A 60 -7.61 34.04 -9.10
CA LYS A 60 -7.92 33.16 -10.22
C LYS A 60 -6.83 32.10 -10.39
N PRO A 61 -6.95 30.95 -9.69
CA PRO A 61 -6.02 29.84 -9.82
C PRO A 61 -5.97 29.32 -11.27
N GLN A 62 -4.80 28.88 -11.72
CA GLN A 62 -4.62 28.35 -13.06
C GLN A 62 -4.82 26.84 -13.16
N GLY A 63 -4.97 26.16 -12.01
CA GLY A 63 -5.03 24.71 -11.88
C GLY A 63 -3.67 24.03 -11.95
N ILE A 64 -2.57 24.79 -12.07
CA ILE A 64 -1.21 24.27 -12.31
C ILE A 64 -0.20 25.09 -11.50
N PRO A 65 0.66 24.45 -10.67
CA PRO A 65 1.75 25.12 -9.99
C PRO A 65 2.65 25.90 -10.94
N HIS A 66 3.09 27.08 -10.53
CA HIS A 66 3.82 28.01 -11.39
C HIS A 66 5.18 27.47 -11.88
N TRP A 67 5.78 26.55 -11.12
CA TRP A 67 7.05 25.93 -11.43
C TRP A 67 6.96 24.77 -12.43
N ILE A 68 5.75 24.30 -12.76
CA ILE A 68 5.57 23.31 -13.83
C ILE A 68 5.73 24.05 -15.16
N THR A 69 6.88 23.86 -15.79
CA THR A 69 7.15 24.44 -17.10
C THR A 69 6.39 23.60 -18.14
N LYS A 70 5.55 24.23 -18.96
CA LYS A 70 5.02 23.60 -20.18
C LYS A 70 6.18 23.42 -21.16
N GLN A 71 6.97 22.36 -21.00
CA GLN A 71 7.97 21.98 -22.00
C GLN A 71 7.42 20.81 -22.83
N ASP A 72 7.29 21.10 -24.12
CA ASP A 72 7.08 20.17 -25.21
C ASP A 72 8.16 19.07 -25.20
N ASP A 73 7.72 17.83 -25.44
CA ASP A 73 8.44 16.63 -25.87
C ASP A 73 9.77 16.26 -25.17
N ILE A 74 9.87 14.99 -24.72
CA ILE A 74 10.89 14.01 -25.13
C ILE A 74 10.73 12.75 -24.25
N ILE A 75 10.38 11.64 -24.92
CA ILE A 75 10.16 10.27 -24.43
C ILE A 75 8.70 9.96 -24.08
N ASN A 76 8.05 9.26 -25.01
CA ASN A 76 6.76 8.62 -24.84
C ASN A 76 6.93 7.44 -23.87
N PHE A 77 6.66 7.67 -22.58
CA PHE A 77 6.62 6.60 -21.58
C PHE A 77 5.30 5.83 -21.72
N PRO A 78 5.24 4.54 -21.35
CA PRO A 78 3.98 3.83 -21.29
C PRO A 78 3.03 4.62 -20.38
N GLU A 79 1.83 4.94 -20.88
CA GLU A 79 0.77 5.63 -20.16
C GLU A 79 0.69 5.09 -18.73
N ILE A 80 1.11 5.88 -17.75
CA ILE A 80 0.81 5.57 -16.35
C ILE A 80 -0.72 5.63 -16.29
N GLU A 81 -1.36 4.57 -15.78
CA GLU A 81 -2.80 4.59 -15.53
C GLU A 81 -3.09 5.73 -14.53
N GLU A 82 -3.45 6.90 -15.05
CA GLU A 82 -3.84 8.03 -14.22
C GLU A 82 -5.03 7.57 -13.36
N ASN A 83 -4.87 7.60 -12.04
CA ASN A 83 -5.97 7.39 -11.11
C ASN A 83 -6.39 8.76 -10.56
N PRO A 84 -7.27 9.51 -11.26
CA PRO A 84 -7.68 10.85 -10.86
C PRO A 84 -8.38 10.88 -9.51
N ASN A 85 -8.77 9.71 -8.98
CA ASN A 85 -9.42 9.55 -7.69
C ASN A 85 -8.45 9.16 -6.57
N ALA A 86 -7.14 9.06 -6.80
CA ALA A 86 -6.20 8.55 -5.81
C ALA A 86 -6.20 9.36 -4.50
N LEU A 87 -6.20 10.70 -4.55
CA LEU A 87 -6.29 11.53 -3.34
C LEU A 87 -7.62 11.36 -2.63
N SER A 88 -8.73 11.30 -3.36
CA SER A 88 -10.06 11.07 -2.80
C SER A 88 -10.15 9.70 -2.13
N GLN A 89 -9.59 8.66 -2.75
CA GLN A 89 -9.47 7.32 -2.18
C GLN A 89 -8.62 7.33 -0.91
N LEU A 90 -7.49 8.04 -0.89
CA LEU A 90 -6.66 8.16 0.30
C LEU A 90 -7.42 8.85 1.45
N VAL A 91 -8.10 9.95 1.17
CA VAL A 91 -8.90 10.69 2.14
C VAL A 91 -10.03 9.83 2.69
N GLU A 92 -10.78 9.15 1.83
CA GLU A 92 -11.85 8.24 2.26
C GLU A 92 -11.29 7.07 3.07
N ARG A 93 -10.21 6.45 2.58
CA ARG A 93 -9.60 5.29 3.21
C ARG A 93 -9.11 5.63 4.58
N PHE A 94 -8.43 6.75 4.81
CA PHE A 94 -7.91 7.11 6.14
C PHE A 94 -8.81 8.06 6.93
N GLU A 95 -10.02 8.32 6.44
CA GLU A 95 -11.00 9.22 7.07
C GLU A 95 -10.42 10.60 7.38
N LEU A 96 -9.56 11.11 6.48
CA LEU A 96 -8.85 12.37 6.70
C LEU A 96 -9.81 13.55 6.62
N THR A 97 -9.65 14.48 7.55
CA THR A 97 -10.26 15.81 7.46
C THR A 97 -9.61 16.62 6.33
N GLU A 98 -10.27 17.71 5.92
CA GLU A 98 -9.69 18.62 4.92
C GLU A 98 -8.35 19.21 5.37
N PHE A 99 -8.21 19.49 6.66
CA PHE A 99 -6.95 19.96 7.23
C PHE A 99 -5.86 18.89 7.15
N GLU A 100 -6.17 17.65 7.53
CA GLU A 100 -5.18 16.56 7.49
C GLU A 100 -4.73 16.24 6.07
N ARG A 101 -5.67 16.28 5.11
CA ARG A 101 -5.35 16.21 3.67
C ARG A 101 -4.36 17.32 3.27
N ASP A 102 -4.60 18.55 3.72
CA ASP A 102 -3.76 19.70 3.36
C ASP A 102 -2.37 19.64 4.02
N VAL A 103 -2.28 19.14 5.25
CA VAL A 103 -1.01 18.82 5.94
C VAL A 103 -0.23 17.78 5.14
N LEU A 104 -0.88 16.71 4.70
CA LEU A 104 -0.27 15.66 3.88
C LEU A 104 0.23 16.21 2.55
N LEU A 105 -0.52 17.09 1.89
CA LEU A 105 -0.07 17.70 0.65
C LEU A 105 1.08 18.70 0.86
N LEU A 106 1.09 19.45 1.98
CA LEU A 106 2.20 20.34 2.35
C LEU A 106 3.51 19.55 2.54
N GLY A 107 3.43 18.40 3.21
CA GLY A 107 4.57 17.48 3.38
C GLY A 107 4.98 16.76 2.09
N LEU A 108 4.15 16.82 1.04
CA LEU A 108 4.40 16.20 -0.26
C LEU A 108 5.16 17.14 -1.22
N LEU A 109 5.08 18.46 -1.02
CA LEU A 109 5.71 19.46 -1.90
C LEU A 109 7.19 19.17 -2.22
N PRO A 110 8.06 18.78 -1.26
CA PRO A 110 9.46 18.48 -1.57
C PRO A 110 9.69 17.27 -2.47
N HIS A 111 8.72 16.36 -2.58
CA HIS A 111 8.79 15.23 -3.51
C HIS A 111 8.57 15.68 -4.96
N PHE A 112 7.80 16.76 -5.17
CA PHE A 112 7.58 17.35 -6.50
C PHE A 112 8.72 18.29 -6.92
N ASP A 113 9.19 19.14 -6.00
CA ASP A 113 10.27 20.09 -6.29
C ASP A 113 11.19 20.29 -5.09
N SER A 114 12.48 20.04 -5.26
CA SER A 114 13.47 20.16 -4.18
C SER A 114 13.63 21.59 -3.66
N ARG A 115 13.23 22.62 -4.41
CA ARG A 115 13.31 24.03 -3.99
C ARG A 115 12.44 24.32 -2.77
N TYR A 116 11.41 23.50 -2.51
CA TYR A 116 10.63 23.59 -1.29
C TYR A 116 11.47 23.37 -0.02
N HIS A 117 12.55 22.58 -0.07
CA HIS A 117 13.46 22.43 1.08
C HIS A 117 14.12 23.75 1.47
N ALA A 118 14.54 24.54 0.48
CA ALA A 118 15.12 25.86 0.72
C ALA A 118 14.05 26.83 1.26
N LEU A 119 12.83 26.80 0.70
CA LEU A 119 11.72 27.63 1.16
C LEU A 119 11.35 27.33 2.63
N PHE A 120 11.26 26.06 3.02
CA PHE A 120 11.02 25.72 4.42
C PHE A 120 12.17 26.17 5.33
N ALA A 121 13.42 25.96 4.92
CA ALA A 121 14.58 26.45 5.67
C ALA A 121 14.57 27.97 5.88
N ALA A 122 14.19 28.71 4.84
CA ALA A 122 14.01 30.15 4.90
C ALA A 122 12.90 30.50 5.90
N LEU A 123 11.70 29.91 5.78
CA LEU A 123 10.57 30.16 6.69
C LEU A 123 10.85 29.80 8.16
N HIS A 124 11.77 28.87 8.42
CA HIS A 124 12.20 28.54 9.79
C HIS A 124 13.35 29.42 10.28
N GLY A 125 13.96 30.23 9.42
CA GLY A 125 15.20 30.98 9.72
C GLY A 125 16.38 30.07 10.06
N ASN A 126 16.36 28.81 9.60
CA ASN A 126 17.35 27.80 9.95
C ASN A 126 17.58 26.84 8.80
N SER A 127 18.81 26.86 8.25
CA SER A 127 19.22 26.03 7.10
C SER A 127 19.11 24.51 7.33
N LYS A 128 19.11 24.06 8.60
CA LYS A 128 18.94 22.66 8.97
C LYS A 128 17.47 22.23 8.97
N LYS A 129 16.53 23.16 9.13
CA LYS A 129 15.10 22.88 9.18
C LYS A 129 14.49 22.92 7.78
N GLN A 130 14.65 21.85 7.01
CA GLN A 130 14.29 21.83 5.58
C GLN A 130 12.89 21.29 5.26
N TRP A 131 12.07 21.00 6.28
CA TRP A 131 10.74 20.40 6.16
C TRP A 131 9.69 21.30 6.82
N PRO A 132 8.40 21.22 6.42
CA PRO A 132 7.34 21.93 7.11
C PRO A 132 7.25 21.48 8.58
N SER A 133 6.79 22.38 9.45
CA SER A 133 6.49 22.07 10.86
C SER A 133 4.99 22.07 11.10
N PHE A 134 4.54 21.41 12.17
CA PHE A 134 3.14 21.45 12.58
C PHE A 134 2.64 22.87 12.84
N ALA A 135 3.46 23.73 13.45
CA ALA A 135 3.16 25.15 13.61
C ALA A 135 2.90 25.82 12.26
N LEU A 136 3.79 25.63 11.27
CA LEU A 136 3.61 26.19 9.93
C LEU A 136 2.30 25.71 9.28
N ALA A 137 1.98 24.42 9.38
CA ALA A 137 0.74 23.89 8.81
C ALA A 137 -0.52 24.52 9.46
N ILE A 138 -0.52 24.69 10.78
CA ILE A 138 -1.61 25.36 11.49
C ILE A 138 -1.74 26.81 11.05
N GLU A 139 -0.63 27.55 10.93
CA GLU A 139 -0.65 28.94 10.46
C GLU A 139 -1.25 29.05 9.06
N LEU A 140 -0.79 28.21 8.11
CA LEU A 140 -1.20 28.26 6.70
C LEU A 140 -2.67 27.89 6.47
N PHE A 141 -3.22 27.02 7.30
CA PHE A 141 -4.57 26.48 7.11
C PHE A 141 -5.61 26.99 8.12
N SER A 142 -5.19 27.73 9.16
CA SER A 142 -6.11 28.43 10.05
C SER A 142 -6.77 29.62 9.36
N GLN A 143 -8.10 29.73 9.46
CA GLN A 143 -8.85 30.90 8.97
C GLN A 143 -9.05 31.94 10.08
N ARG A 144 -9.16 31.48 11.34
CA ARG A 144 -9.31 32.32 12.54
C ARG A 144 -8.43 31.81 13.66
N GLN A 145 -8.08 32.71 14.59
CA GLN A 145 -7.30 32.37 15.79
C GLN A 145 -7.98 31.28 16.64
N SER A 146 -9.31 31.28 16.69
CA SER A 146 -10.12 30.27 17.40
C SER A 146 -9.96 28.86 16.85
N ASP A 147 -9.59 28.72 15.58
CA ASP A 147 -9.54 27.42 14.90
C ASP A 147 -8.24 26.67 15.25
N ARG A 148 -7.20 27.37 15.73
CA ARG A 148 -5.86 26.80 15.97
C ARG A 148 -5.88 25.62 16.93
N GLN A 149 -6.67 25.67 18.00
CA GLN A 149 -6.75 24.57 18.95
C GLN A 149 -7.37 23.31 18.32
N LEU A 150 -8.37 23.47 17.45
CA LEU A 150 -8.97 22.33 16.73
C LEU A 150 -7.97 21.71 15.74
N LEU A 151 -7.19 22.55 15.05
CA LEU A 151 -6.15 22.07 14.14
C LEU A 151 -5.01 21.36 14.90
N GLN A 152 -4.63 21.84 16.08
CA GLN A 152 -3.67 21.16 16.95
C GLN A 152 -4.17 19.77 17.36
N ASN A 153 -5.46 19.64 17.68
CA ASN A 153 -6.06 18.35 18.02
C ASN A 153 -6.01 17.35 16.86
N SER A 154 -5.98 17.83 15.61
CA SER A 154 -5.86 17.00 14.40
C SER A 154 -4.43 16.48 14.17
N LEU A 155 -3.46 16.95 14.96
CA LEU A 155 -2.06 16.54 14.92
C LEU A 155 -1.64 15.81 16.20
N LEU A 156 -2.57 15.21 16.94
CA LEU A 156 -2.24 14.41 18.12
C LEU A 156 -1.80 13.00 17.72
N PRO A 157 -0.99 12.29 18.51
CA PRO A 157 -0.46 10.96 18.15
C PRO A 157 -1.51 9.92 17.72
N GLN A 158 -2.73 10.03 18.23
CA GLN A 158 -3.84 9.13 17.89
C GLN A 158 -4.56 9.46 16.57
N THR A 159 -4.28 10.61 15.94
CA THR A 159 -4.98 11.01 14.70
C THR A 159 -4.43 10.27 13.49
N PRO A 160 -5.25 10.10 12.44
CA PRO A 160 -4.91 9.27 11.28
C PRO A 160 -3.53 9.52 10.66
N LEU A 161 -3.11 10.80 10.59
CA LEU A 161 -1.82 11.18 10.02
C LEU A 161 -0.62 10.54 10.73
N ILE A 162 -0.71 10.39 12.06
CA ILE A 162 0.39 9.94 12.90
C ILE A 162 0.23 8.47 13.25
N SER A 163 -0.97 8.04 13.66
CA SER A 163 -1.22 6.65 14.06
C SER A 163 -1.02 5.66 12.93
N HIS A 164 -1.32 6.05 11.67
CA HIS A 164 -1.04 5.24 10.49
C HIS A 164 0.29 5.59 9.80
N GLN A 165 1.12 6.44 10.41
CA GLN A 165 2.42 6.85 9.86
C GLN A 165 2.33 7.35 8.41
N LEU A 166 1.30 8.16 8.11
CA LEU A 166 1.19 8.85 6.82
C LEU A 166 2.24 9.95 6.70
N LEU A 167 2.73 10.44 7.84
CA LEU A 167 3.84 11.37 7.95
C LEU A 167 5.08 10.70 8.53
N ARG A 168 6.24 11.06 7.99
CA ARG A 168 7.55 10.86 8.60
C ARG A 168 7.88 12.07 9.46
N LEU A 169 8.05 11.86 10.76
CA LEU A 169 8.39 12.93 11.70
C LEU A 169 9.92 12.98 11.92
N ASN A 170 10.47 14.19 11.95
CA ASN A 170 11.84 14.43 12.40
C ASN A 170 11.79 14.93 13.84
N ASN A 171 11.88 14.00 14.78
CA ASN A 171 11.79 14.28 16.22
C ASN A 171 13.16 14.34 16.91
N ASN A 172 14.26 14.30 16.14
CA ASN A 172 15.57 14.03 16.73
C ASN A 172 16.11 15.18 17.60
N GLU A 173 15.48 16.38 17.57
CA GLU A 173 16.02 17.55 18.28
C GLU A 173 14.96 18.49 18.91
N GLU A 174 13.65 18.25 18.73
CA GLU A 174 12.62 19.24 19.11
C GLU A 174 11.88 18.86 20.42
N PRO A 175 12.03 19.64 21.50
CA PRO A 175 11.29 19.40 22.75
C PRO A 175 9.80 19.79 22.66
N ILE A 176 9.41 20.57 21.64
CA ILE A 176 8.07 21.13 21.49
C ILE A 176 7.36 20.47 20.32
N TRP A 177 6.22 19.82 20.58
CA TRP A 177 5.43 19.09 19.58
C TRP A 177 5.08 19.92 18.33
N LEU A 178 4.72 21.20 18.49
CA LEU A 178 4.37 22.07 17.36
C LEU A 178 5.57 22.43 16.48
N GLN A 179 6.79 22.31 16.99
CA GLN A 179 8.02 22.55 16.23
C GLN A 179 8.49 21.30 15.48
N THR A 180 7.87 20.14 15.74
CA THR A 180 8.12 18.90 15.01
C THR A 180 8.00 19.12 13.51
N GLN A 181 9.06 18.74 12.81
CA GLN A 181 9.10 18.78 11.35
C GLN A 181 8.58 17.47 10.77
N PHE A 182 7.95 17.54 9.61
CA PHE A 182 7.37 16.37 8.98
C PHE A 182 7.55 16.37 7.46
N LEU A 183 7.58 15.17 6.88
CA LEU A 183 7.38 14.93 5.47
C LEU A 183 6.26 13.92 5.27
N THR A 184 5.61 13.97 4.12
CA THR A 184 4.70 12.90 3.74
C THR A 184 5.49 11.64 3.44
N HIS A 185 5.01 10.51 3.98
CA HIS A 185 5.67 9.22 3.82
C HIS A 185 5.78 8.86 2.33
N SER A 186 6.92 8.36 1.89
CA SER A 186 7.19 8.09 0.47
C SER A 186 6.24 7.07 -0.15
N THR A 187 5.65 6.17 0.65
CA THR A 187 4.62 5.25 0.13
C THR A 187 3.41 6.01 -0.44
N ILE A 188 3.05 7.14 0.17
CA ILE A 188 1.92 7.96 -0.27
C ILE A 188 2.24 8.60 -1.61
N TRP A 189 3.49 9.06 -1.79
CA TRP A 189 3.98 9.52 -3.10
C TRP A 189 3.84 8.43 -4.17
N HIS A 190 4.31 7.20 -3.89
CA HIS A 190 4.20 6.08 -4.84
C HIS A 190 2.74 5.75 -5.16
N PHE A 191 1.87 5.70 -4.15
CA PHE A 191 0.45 5.46 -4.33
C PHE A 191 -0.24 6.52 -5.19
N LEU A 192 0.01 7.81 -4.91
CA LEU A 192 -0.56 8.90 -5.71
C LEU A 192 -0.02 8.89 -7.15
N SER A 193 1.18 8.33 -7.35
CA SER A 193 1.78 8.07 -8.67
C SER A 193 1.26 6.80 -9.36
N GLY A 194 0.23 6.13 -8.80
CA GLY A 194 -0.34 4.89 -9.35
C GLY A 194 0.52 3.64 -9.12
N GLN A 195 1.63 3.75 -8.40
CA GLN A 195 2.55 2.64 -8.16
C GLN A 195 2.13 1.84 -6.93
N ARG A 196 2.27 0.52 -7.02
CA ARG A 196 2.10 -0.41 -5.90
C ARG A 196 3.45 -0.99 -5.51
N VAL A 197 4.17 -0.28 -4.64
CA VAL A 197 5.53 -0.62 -4.22
C VAL A 197 5.54 -0.85 -2.71
N ILE A 198 6.18 -1.94 -2.27
CA ILE A 198 6.51 -2.15 -0.86
C ILE A 198 7.90 -1.56 -0.63
N LEU A 199 8.05 -0.72 0.39
CA LEU A 199 9.33 -0.09 0.71
C LEU A 199 10.06 -0.85 1.83
N PRO A 200 11.40 -0.88 1.84
CA PRO A 200 12.16 -1.38 2.98
C PRO A 200 11.83 -0.59 4.26
N PRO A 201 11.82 -1.24 5.44
CA PRO A 201 12.18 -2.64 5.67
C PRO A 201 11.04 -3.64 5.41
N LEU A 202 9.80 -3.19 5.16
CA LEU A 202 8.64 -4.07 5.02
C LEU A 202 8.79 -5.12 3.90
N THR A 203 9.60 -4.85 2.88
CA THR A 203 9.93 -5.82 1.81
C THR A 203 10.59 -7.11 2.30
N THR A 204 11.16 -7.14 3.51
CA THR A 204 11.80 -8.34 4.05
C THR A 204 10.80 -9.36 4.58
N CYS A 205 9.58 -8.93 4.91
CA CYS A 205 8.57 -9.78 5.53
C CYS A 205 7.19 -9.67 4.86
N ALA A 206 7.01 -8.80 3.86
CA ALA A 206 5.74 -8.67 3.17
C ALA A 206 5.87 -8.60 1.64
N TYR A 207 4.86 -9.12 0.95
CA TYR A 207 4.79 -9.15 -0.50
C TYR A 207 3.34 -9.14 -1.02
N TRP A 208 3.15 -8.58 -2.21
CA TRP A 208 1.87 -8.64 -2.91
C TRP A 208 1.71 -10.00 -3.60
N HIS A 209 0.59 -10.67 -3.39
CA HIS A 209 0.32 -11.93 -4.07
C HIS A 209 -0.04 -11.64 -5.55
N ALA A 210 0.65 -12.31 -6.47
CA ALA A 210 0.31 -12.24 -7.90
C ALA A 210 -0.98 -13.01 -8.17
N SER A 211 -1.85 -12.49 -9.03
CA SER A 211 -3.06 -13.24 -9.45
C SER A 211 -2.62 -14.49 -10.21
N ALA A 212 -2.98 -15.67 -9.69
CA ALA A 212 -2.68 -16.93 -10.36
C ALA A 212 -3.56 -17.07 -11.62
N SER A 213 -2.99 -17.54 -12.72
CA SER A 213 -3.72 -17.75 -13.98
C SER A 213 -4.80 -18.84 -13.88
N HIS A 214 -4.69 -19.74 -12.90
CA HIS A 214 -5.72 -20.73 -12.56
C HIS A 214 -6.13 -20.54 -11.09
N GLY A 215 -7.10 -19.66 -10.88
CA GLY A 215 -7.57 -19.22 -9.56
C GLY A 215 -8.47 -20.22 -8.84
N TRP A 216 -8.04 -21.48 -8.66
CA TRP A 216 -8.84 -22.45 -7.91
C TRP A 216 -8.90 -22.09 -6.41
N TYR A 217 -10.07 -22.26 -5.80
CA TYR A 217 -10.28 -22.15 -4.35
C TYR A 217 -11.45 -23.03 -3.87
N PRO A 218 -11.47 -23.44 -2.58
CA PRO A 218 -12.57 -24.24 -2.04
C PRO A 218 -13.86 -23.41 -1.91
N GLN A 219 -14.95 -23.87 -2.53
CA GLN A 219 -16.24 -23.16 -2.50
C GLN A 219 -16.85 -22.98 -1.08
N PRO A 220 -16.69 -23.92 -0.12
CA PRO A 220 -17.13 -23.68 1.24
C PRO A 220 -16.37 -22.53 1.93
N LEU A 221 -15.08 -22.37 1.63
CA LEU A 221 -14.29 -21.26 2.15
C LEU A 221 -14.75 -19.92 1.55
N TYR A 222 -14.94 -19.88 0.22
CA TYR A 222 -15.50 -18.72 -0.48
C TYR A 222 -16.79 -18.24 0.17
N ARG A 223 -17.77 -19.12 0.37
CA ARG A 223 -19.07 -18.76 0.96
C ARG A 223 -18.97 -18.18 2.38
N SER A 224 -17.98 -18.62 3.16
CA SER A 224 -17.73 -18.09 4.50
C SER A 224 -17.09 -16.70 4.43
N LEU A 225 -16.04 -16.53 3.62
CA LEU A 225 -15.36 -15.24 3.44
C LEU A 225 -16.29 -14.20 2.79
N GLU A 226 -17.15 -14.62 1.87
CA GLU A 226 -18.14 -13.76 1.22
C GLU A 226 -19.07 -13.09 2.22
N LYS A 227 -19.55 -13.86 3.21
CA LYS A 227 -20.46 -13.35 4.25
C LYS A 227 -19.76 -12.44 5.26
N ILE A 228 -18.49 -12.69 5.54
CA ILE A 228 -17.76 -12.10 6.66
C ILE A 228 -16.91 -10.90 6.23
N LEU A 229 -16.11 -11.05 5.17
CA LEU A 229 -15.10 -10.07 4.75
C LEU A 229 -15.44 -9.32 3.45
N LEU A 230 -16.29 -9.91 2.60
CA LEU A 230 -16.62 -9.36 1.28
C LEU A 230 -18.01 -8.73 1.23
N ASN A 231 -18.66 -8.58 2.39
CA ASN A 231 -19.89 -7.83 2.49
C ASN A 231 -19.65 -6.32 2.22
N LYS A 232 -20.67 -5.65 1.69
CA LYS A 232 -20.62 -4.22 1.36
C LYS A 232 -20.95 -3.31 2.56
N THR A 233 -20.78 -3.79 3.79
CA THR A 233 -21.02 -2.96 4.97
C THR A 233 -19.78 -2.12 5.26
N ASP A 234 -19.99 -0.89 5.72
CA ASP A 234 -18.93 0.01 6.20
C ASP A 234 -18.56 -0.27 7.68
N GLU A 235 -19.06 -1.38 8.23
CA GLU A 235 -18.82 -1.78 9.62
C GLU A 235 -17.43 -2.40 9.82
N LEU A 236 -17.03 -2.48 11.08
CA LEU A 236 -15.83 -3.19 11.51
C LEU A 236 -15.94 -4.67 11.13
N ARG A 237 -14.99 -5.15 10.34
CA ARG A 237 -14.93 -6.54 9.91
C ARG A 237 -14.18 -7.38 10.95
N PRO A 238 -14.64 -8.59 11.26
CA PRO A 238 -13.92 -9.44 12.19
C PRO A 238 -12.62 -9.96 11.60
N LEU A 239 -11.65 -10.19 12.47
CA LEU A 239 -10.43 -10.91 12.15
C LEU A 239 -10.78 -12.37 11.85
N VAL A 240 -10.41 -12.88 10.67
CA VAL A 240 -10.64 -14.27 10.31
C VAL A 240 -9.40 -15.10 10.65
N ILE A 241 -9.53 -16.11 11.50
CA ILE A 241 -8.47 -17.10 11.73
C ILE A 241 -8.78 -18.34 10.87
N LEU A 242 -7.98 -18.55 9.81
CA LEU A 242 -8.08 -19.70 8.93
C LEU A 242 -7.16 -20.84 9.40
N ARG A 243 -7.77 -21.84 10.04
CA ARG A 243 -7.07 -23.01 10.56
C ARG A 243 -6.94 -24.10 9.53
N GLY A 244 -5.73 -24.55 9.29
CA GLY A 244 -5.46 -25.69 8.42
C GLY A 244 -4.03 -26.15 8.58
N LYS A 245 -3.73 -27.34 8.08
CA LYS A 245 -2.36 -27.86 8.09
C LYS A 245 -1.46 -27.01 7.19
N GLN A 246 -0.17 -27.00 7.46
CA GLN A 246 0.84 -26.58 6.50
C GLN A 246 0.61 -27.25 5.12
N ASP A 247 0.90 -26.52 4.04
CA ASP A 247 0.74 -26.95 2.64
C ASP A 247 -0.70 -27.24 2.17
N SER A 248 -1.72 -26.86 2.97
CA SER A 248 -3.13 -26.95 2.55
C SER A 248 -3.55 -25.87 1.53
N ALA A 249 -2.60 -25.16 0.92
CA ALA A 249 -2.83 -24.08 -0.05
C ALA A 249 -3.74 -22.95 0.48
N ARG A 250 -3.69 -22.67 1.79
CA ARG A 250 -4.51 -21.63 2.44
C ARG A 250 -4.25 -20.24 1.90
N GLU A 251 -2.98 -19.88 1.75
CA GLU A 251 -2.58 -18.59 1.21
C GLU A 251 -3.12 -18.41 -0.21
N LEU A 252 -2.85 -19.37 -1.09
CA LEU A 252 -3.35 -19.35 -2.47
C LEU A 252 -4.88 -19.26 -2.53
N ALA A 253 -5.58 -20.02 -1.68
CA ALA A 253 -7.04 -20.02 -1.65
C ALA A 253 -7.61 -18.65 -1.25
N VAL A 254 -7.08 -18.02 -0.20
CA VAL A 254 -7.49 -16.68 0.22
C VAL A 254 -7.18 -15.67 -0.89
N SER A 255 -5.97 -15.68 -1.43
CA SER A 255 -5.55 -14.77 -2.49
C SER A 255 -6.38 -14.90 -3.76
N ASN A 256 -6.73 -16.13 -4.18
CA ASN A 256 -7.59 -16.35 -5.34
C ASN A 256 -9.03 -15.88 -5.09
N ILE A 257 -9.58 -16.08 -3.88
CA ILE A 257 -10.90 -15.59 -3.51
C ILE A 257 -10.92 -14.05 -3.54
N MET A 258 -9.89 -13.40 -3.01
CA MET A 258 -9.78 -11.93 -3.02
C MET A 258 -9.63 -11.41 -4.45
N ALA A 259 -8.76 -12.03 -5.25
CA ALA A 259 -8.55 -11.67 -6.65
C ALA A 259 -9.83 -11.80 -7.49
N PHE A 260 -10.68 -12.81 -7.23
CA PHE A 260 -11.98 -12.95 -7.87
C PHE A 260 -12.91 -11.75 -7.64
N HIS A 261 -12.73 -11.03 -6.51
CA HIS A 261 -13.44 -9.79 -6.18
C HIS A 261 -12.65 -8.51 -6.53
N ASN A 262 -11.57 -8.63 -7.32
CA ASN A 262 -10.63 -7.54 -7.64
C ASN A 262 -9.95 -6.92 -6.40
N ILE A 263 -9.84 -7.69 -5.32
CA ILE A 263 -9.15 -7.29 -4.09
C ILE A 263 -7.76 -7.91 -4.12
N ASN A 264 -6.74 -7.09 -3.94
CA ASN A 264 -5.36 -7.57 -3.85
C ASN A 264 -5.09 -8.12 -2.45
N THR A 265 -4.16 -9.05 -2.34
CA THR A 265 -3.71 -9.58 -1.05
C THR A 265 -2.29 -9.16 -0.78
N LEU A 266 -2.08 -8.50 0.37
CA LEU A 266 -0.77 -8.26 0.95
C LEU A 266 -0.49 -9.38 1.96
N THR A 267 0.50 -10.21 1.70
CA THR A 267 0.95 -11.23 2.65
C THR A 267 2.02 -10.62 3.56
N LEU A 268 1.88 -10.82 4.87
CA LEU A 268 2.87 -10.49 5.91
C LEU A 268 3.27 -11.77 6.62
N ASP A 269 4.54 -12.13 6.54
CA ASP A 269 5.12 -13.28 7.23
C ASP A 269 5.82 -12.85 8.52
N LEU A 270 5.21 -13.20 9.66
CA LEU A 270 5.77 -12.88 10.97
C LEU A 270 7.05 -13.66 11.29
N ALA A 271 7.30 -14.80 10.63
CA ALA A 271 8.54 -15.55 10.82
C ALA A 271 9.75 -14.87 10.15
N GLN A 272 9.51 -13.94 9.22
CA GLN A 272 10.54 -13.18 8.52
C GLN A 272 10.73 -11.78 9.11
N LEU A 273 10.13 -11.50 10.27
CA LEU A 273 10.37 -10.24 10.98
C LEU A 273 11.85 -10.18 11.44
N PRO A 274 12.55 -9.06 11.18
CA PRO A 274 13.90 -8.86 11.68
C PRO A 274 13.94 -8.95 13.22
N GLU A 275 14.98 -9.54 13.82
CA GLU A 275 15.10 -9.65 15.29
C GLU A 275 15.17 -8.27 15.99
N GLU A 276 15.72 -7.26 15.31
CA GLU A 276 15.64 -5.84 15.69
C GLU A 276 14.32 -5.22 15.21
N SER A 277 13.20 -5.93 15.40
CA SER A 277 11.91 -5.56 14.84
C SER A 277 11.47 -4.20 15.37
N ASN A 278 11.36 -3.23 14.47
CA ASN A 278 10.66 -2.00 14.77
C ASN A 278 9.17 -2.34 14.92
N PRO A 279 8.50 -2.00 16.03
CA PRO A 279 7.06 -2.20 16.20
C PRO A 279 6.22 -1.53 15.09
N ASN A 280 6.85 -0.63 14.32
CA ASN A 280 6.29 0.08 13.18
C ASN A 280 6.03 -0.80 11.95
N LEU A 281 6.64 -1.98 11.81
CA LEU A 281 6.46 -2.81 10.60
C LEU A 281 5.01 -3.31 10.42
N LEU A 282 4.32 -3.60 11.52
CA LEU A 282 2.91 -3.96 11.50
C LEU A 282 2.04 -2.78 11.09
N ILE A 283 2.36 -1.59 11.59
CA ILE A 283 1.69 -0.34 11.21
C ILE A 283 1.91 -0.06 9.72
N ASP A 284 3.13 -0.27 9.22
CA ASP A 284 3.45 -0.16 7.80
C ASP A 284 2.60 -1.13 6.96
N ALA A 285 2.54 -2.42 7.34
CA ALA A 285 1.74 -3.42 6.62
C ALA A 285 0.24 -3.08 6.59
N VAL A 286 -0.30 -2.59 7.71
CA VAL A 286 -1.70 -2.17 7.80
C VAL A 286 -1.95 -0.90 6.99
N ARG A 287 -1.02 0.06 7.02
CA ARG A 287 -1.07 1.26 6.17
C ARG A 287 -1.09 0.85 4.69
N GLU A 288 -0.16 0.00 4.23
CA GLU A 288 -0.11 -0.44 2.84
C GLU A 288 -1.39 -1.19 2.43
N THR A 289 -1.92 -2.03 3.32
CA THR A 289 -3.18 -2.75 3.09
C THR A 289 -4.34 -1.77 2.91
N ARG A 290 -4.48 -0.81 3.83
CA ARG A 290 -5.55 0.19 3.82
C ARG A 290 -5.43 1.13 2.63
N LEU A 291 -4.20 1.54 2.30
CA LEU A 291 -3.88 2.41 1.17
C LEU A 291 -4.34 1.82 -0.17
N HIS A 292 -4.32 0.50 -0.33
CA HIS A 292 -4.75 -0.18 -1.56
C HIS A 292 -6.12 -0.89 -1.47
N ASP A 293 -6.89 -0.69 -0.38
CA ASP A 293 -8.13 -1.44 -0.09
C ASP A 293 -7.96 -2.97 -0.26
N ALA A 294 -6.84 -3.47 0.24
CA ALA A 294 -6.42 -4.86 0.10
C ALA A 294 -6.92 -5.74 1.26
N CYS A 295 -6.70 -7.05 1.11
CA CYS A 295 -6.75 -8.00 2.21
C CYS A 295 -5.35 -8.19 2.79
N LEU A 296 -5.21 -8.03 4.11
CA LEU A 296 -3.99 -8.40 4.84
C LEU A 296 -4.06 -9.89 5.19
N LEU A 297 -3.11 -10.67 4.69
CA LEU A 297 -2.92 -12.08 5.03
C LEU A 297 -1.71 -12.21 5.96
N ILE A 298 -1.92 -12.63 7.20
CA ILE A 298 -0.84 -12.78 8.19
C ILE A 298 -0.48 -14.26 8.32
N LEU A 299 0.77 -14.59 7.99
CA LEU A 299 1.33 -15.93 8.20
C LEU A 299 1.96 -16.03 9.59
N ASN A 300 2.06 -17.24 10.12
CA ASN A 300 2.72 -17.52 11.40
C ASN A 300 2.17 -16.67 12.56
N PHE A 301 0.85 -16.42 12.57
CA PHE A 301 0.17 -15.56 13.54
C PHE A 301 0.37 -16.00 15.01
N SER A 302 0.67 -17.27 15.24
CA SER A 302 0.96 -17.82 16.57
C SER A 302 2.24 -17.26 17.19
N LEU A 303 3.19 -16.72 16.41
CA LEU A 303 4.45 -16.14 16.90
C LEU A 303 4.22 -14.86 17.75
N LEU A 304 3.09 -14.16 17.56
CA LEU A 304 2.72 -13.01 18.40
C LEU A 304 2.42 -13.37 19.86
N LYS A 305 2.39 -14.66 20.22
CA LYS A 305 2.27 -15.12 21.62
C LYS A 305 3.52 -14.87 22.42
N ASP A 306 4.68 -15.04 21.78
CA ASP A 306 5.98 -15.09 22.44
C ASP A 306 6.63 -13.69 22.50
N GLU A 307 6.24 -12.80 21.58
CA GLU A 307 6.67 -11.41 21.58
C GLU A 307 5.79 -10.52 22.49
N LYS A 308 6.37 -10.17 23.64
CA LYS A 308 6.02 -9.06 24.57
C LYS A 308 4.53 -8.62 24.62
N LYS A 309 3.92 -8.78 25.81
CA LYS A 309 2.60 -8.29 26.26
C LYS A 309 2.20 -6.85 25.86
N ILE A 310 3.13 -6.01 25.41
CA ILE A 310 2.93 -4.61 25.04
C ILE A 310 2.14 -4.47 23.72
N LEU A 311 2.21 -5.47 22.82
CA LEU A 311 1.56 -5.39 21.51
C LEU A 311 0.05 -5.63 21.52
N HIS A 312 -0.54 -6.22 22.56
CA HIS A 312 -1.95 -6.66 22.47
C HIS A 312 -2.98 -5.53 22.36
N SER A 313 -2.79 -4.42 23.07
CA SER A 313 -3.70 -3.27 22.98
C SER A 313 -3.49 -2.51 21.67
N GLU A 314 -2.25 -2.26 21.29
CA GLU A 314 -1.91 -1.55 20.05
C GLU A 314 -2.33 -2.35 18.81
N LEU A 315 -2.17 -3.68 18.82
CA LEU A 315 -2.68 -4.57 17.76
C LEU A 315 -4.20 -4.55 17.67
N SER A 316 -4.90 -4.45 18.80
CA SER A 316 -6.36 -4.34 18.80
C SER A 316 -6.78 -3.10 18.04
N ASP A 317 -6.22 -1.94 18.39
CA ASP A 317 -6.56 -0.66 17.76
C ASP A 317 -6.12 -0.62 16.30
N LEU A 318 -4.96 -1.22 15.99
CA LEU A 318 -4.42 -1.27 14.64
C LEU A 318 -5.26 -2.14 13.69
N LEU A 319 -5.75 -3.29 14.15
CA LEU A 319 -6.54 -4.20 13.30
C LEU A 319 -8.05 -3.89 13.34
N ASN A 320 -8.54 -3.18 14.37
CA ASN A 320 -9.95 -2.82 14.52
C ASN A 320 -10.28 -1.56 13.71
N GLN A 321 -10.07 -1.65 12.40
CA GLN A 321 -10.19 -0.53 11.48
C GLN A 321 -11.37 -0.71 10.52
N PRO A 322 -12.15 0.35 10.22
CA PRO A 322 -13.20 0.30 9.23
C PRO A 322 -12.68 -0.20 7.89
N LYS A 323 -13.45 -1.07 7.23
CA LYS A 323 -13.14 -1.68 5.92
C LYS A 323 -11.86 -2.54 5.86
N LEU A 324 -11.05 -2.65 6.92
CA LEU A 324 -9.85 -3.48 6.89
C LEU A 324 -10.24 -4.97 6.83
N ARG A 325 -9.67 -5.71 5.87
CA ARG A 325 -9.89 -7.16 5.72
C ARG A 325 -8.64 -7.87 6.19
N VAL A 326 -8.77 -8.72 7.21
CA VAL A 326 -7.62 -9.42 7.80
C VAL A 326 -7.90 -10.90 7.93
N VAL A 327 -7.00 -11.72 7.39
CA VAL A 327 -7.01 -13.17 7.52
C VAL A 327 -5.69 -13.61 8.15
N CYS A 328 -5.74 -14.33 9.26
CA CYS A 328 -4.58 -14.93 9.91
C CYS A 328 -4.55 -16.44 9.66
N LEU A 329 -3.41 -16.96 9.25
CA LEU A 329 -3.20 -18.41 9.15
C LEU A 329 -2.68 -18.95 10.49
N ALA A 330 -3.31 -20.03 10.96
CA ALA A 330 -2.92 -20.72 12.18
C ALA A 330 -2.93 -22.24 11.98
N GLU A 331 -1.98 -22.95 12.58
CA GLU A 331 -1.96 -24.41 12.54
C GLU A 331 -3.06 -25.00 13.45
N PRO A 332 -3.51 -26.24 13.22
CA PRO A 332 -4.57 -26.85 14.04
C PRO A 332 -4.18 -27.02 15.51
N GLN A 333 -2.88 -27.15 15.77
CA GLN A 333 -2.29 -27.33 17.10
C GLN A 333 -2.01 -26.02 17.84
N ASP A 334 -2.13 -24.88 17.17
CA ASP A 334 -1.89 -23.58 17.80
C ASP A 334 -3.04 -23.21 18.75
N SER A 335 -2.71 -22.81 19.98
CA SER A 335 -3.70 -22.21 20.89
C SER A 335 -4.33 -20.97 20.27
N LEU A 336 -5.63 -20.75 20.48
CA LEU A 336 -6.27 -19.52 20.01
C LEU A 336 -5.71 -18.30 20.75
N MET A 337 -5.29 -17.31 19.96
CA MET A 337 -4.98 -15.97 20.42
C MET A 337 -6.26 -15.14 20.42
N TRP A 338 -6.81 -14.89 21.60
CA TRP A 338 -7.92 -13.95 21.76
C TRP A 338 -7.34 -12.56 22.00
N ILE A 339 -7.50 -11.67 21.02
CA ILE A 339 -7.18 -10.26 21.20
C ILE A 339 -8.43 -9.59 21.80
N LYS A 340 -8.28 -8.94 22.95
CA LYS A 340 -9.39 -8.23 23.60
C LYS A 340 -9.93 -7.15 22.66
N HIS A 341 -11.25 -6.93 22.66
CA HIS A 341 -11.93 -5.89 21.88
C HIS A 341 -11.92 -6.06 20.35
N LEU A 342 -11.39 -7.17 19.82
CA LEU A 342 -11.50 -7.52 18.41
C LEU A 342 -12.52 -8.66 18.20
N PRO A 343 -13.49 -8.50 17.29
CA PRO A 343 -14.34 -9.62 16.89
C PRO A 343 -13.51 -10.60 16.05
N ILE A 344 -13.49 -11.87 16.46
CA ILE A 344 -12.69 -12.93 15.81
C ILE A 344 -13.63 -14.02 15.33
N VAL A 345 -13.47 -14.46 14.07
CA VAL A 345 -14.18 -15.60 13.50
C VAL A 345 -13.18 -16.67 13.07
N GLN A 346 -13.36 -17.89 13.57
CA GLN A 346 -12.53 -19.03 13.19
C GLN A 346 -13.19 -19.81 12.07
N ILE A 347 -12.42 -20.09 11.02
CA ILE A 347 -12.83 -20.96 9.91
C ILE A 347 -11.80 -22.07 9.78
N ASN A 348 -12.26 -23.32 9.63
CA ASN A 348 -11.38 -24.42 9.31
C ASN A 348 -11.26 -24.54 7.78
N MET A 349 -10.04 -24.73 7.29
CA MET A 349 -9.75 -24.99 5.90
C MET A 349 -10.48 -26.27 5.47
N PRO A 350 -11.34 -26.22 4.43
CA PRO A 350 -12.08 -27.38 3.97
C PRO A 350 -11.15 -28.50 3.53
N VAL A 351 -11.52 -29.74 3.86
CA VAL A 351 -10.80 -30.92 3.37
C VAL A 351 -11.12 -31.11 1.88
N LEU A 352 -10.09 -31.20 1.05
CA LEU A 352 -10.22 -31.44 -0.39
C LEU A 352 -10.96 -32.74 -0.67
N THR A 353 -12.14 -32.65 -1.27
CA THR A 353 -12.88 -33.83 -1.74
C THR A 353 -12.30 -34.34 -3.05
N LEU A 354 -12.64 -35.58 -3.43
CA LEU A 354 -12.25 -36.13 -4.72
C LEU A 354 -12.85 -35.35 -5.90
N ALA A 355 -14.06 -34.79 -5.72
CA ALA A 355 -14.68 -33.91 -6.70
C ALA A 355 -13.87 -32.61 -6.86
N ASP A 356 -13.45 -31.99 -5.75
CA ASP A 356 -12.62 -30.78 -5.77
C ASP A 356 -11.30 -31.01 -6.51
N LYS A 357 -10.63 -32.14 -6.23
CA LYS A 357 -9.38 -32.52 -6.90
C LYS A 357 -9.55 -32.69 -8.42
N LYS A 358 -10.67 -33.26 -8.86
CA LYS A 358 -10.99 -33.42 -10.29
C LYS A 358 -11.16 -32.05 -10.94
N THR A 359 -12.01 -31.21 -10.38
CA THR A 359 -12.26 -29.86 -10.91
C THR A 359 -10.98 -29.04 -10.99
N MET A 360 -10.12 -29.13 -9.97
CA MET A 360 -8.83 -28.44 -9.94
C MET A 360 -7.87 -28.95 -11.02
N LEU A 361 -7.79 -30.27 -11.22
CA LEU A 361 -6.93 -30.88 -12.22
C LEU A 361 -7.43 -30.61 -13.64
N GLU A 362 -8.74 -30.71 -13.88
CA GLU A 362 -9.38 -30.39 -15.16
C GLU A 362 -9.15 -28.93 -15.55
N ALA A 363 -9.34 -27.99 -14.61
CA ALA A 363 -9.11 -26.56 -14.85
C ALA A 363 -7.65 -26.22 -15.19
N SER A 364 -6.70 -27.07 -14.83
CA SER A 364 -5.27 -26.85 -15.06
C SER A 364 -4.74 -27.56 -16.31
N LEU A 365 -5.56 -28.39 -16.97
CA LEU A 365 -5.18 -29.16 -18.16
C LEU A 365 -5.89 -28.64 -19.40
N SER A 366 -5.28 -28.79 -20.57
CA SER A 366 -5.94 -28.50 -21.85
C SER A 366 -7.01 -29.56 -22.18
N ASP A 367 -8.11 -29.17 -22.81
CA ASP A 367 -9.23 -30.06 -23.17
C ASP A 367 -8.81 -31.35 -23.89
N ASN A 368 -7.79 -31.26 -24.75
CA ASN A 368 -7.24 -32.39 -25.50
C ASN A 368 -6.57 -33.47 -24.62
N ILE A 369 -6.07 -33.08 -23.45
CA ILE A 369 -5.40 -33.95 -22.50
C ILE A 369 -6.42 -34.57 -21.55
N VAL A 370 -7.41 -33.78 -21.11
CA VAL A 370 -8.53 -34.20 -20.25
C VAL A 370 -9.26 -35.41 -20.86
N GLN A 371 -9.49 -35.41 -22.17
CA GLN A 371 -10.18 -36.50 -22.86
C GLN A 371 -9.37 -37.80 -22.99
N LYS A 372 -8.04 -37.74 -22.84
CA LYS A 372 -7.13 -38.90 -23.04
C LYS A 372 -6.73 -39.59 -21.73
N ILE A 373 -6.93 -38.93 -20.59
CA ILE A 373 -6.41 -39.35 -19.29
C ILE A 373 -7.55 -39.73 -18.35
N ASN A 374 -7.40 -40.81 -17.59
CA ASN A 374 -8.32 -41.14 -16.51
C ASN A 374 -8.06 -40.24 -15.28
N ILE A 375 -8.68 -39.07 -15.26
CA ILE A 375 -8.54 -38.06 -14.19
C ILE A 375 -8.93 -38.63 -12.82
N THR A 376 -9.98 -39.47 -12.78
CA THR A 376 -10.47 -40.06 -11.53
C THR A 376 -9.39 -40.92 -10.85
N GLU A 377 -8.72 -41.76 -11.63
CA GLU A 377 -7.69 -42.66 -11.11
C GLU A 377 -6.45 -41.88 -10.66
N LEU A 378 -6.06 -40.82 -11.38
CA LEU A 378 -4.97 -39.94 -10.97
C LEU A 378 -5.27 -39.23 -9.66
N CYS A 379 -6.47 -38.66 -9.49
CA CYS A 379 -6.88 -37.99 -8.26
C CYS A 379 -6.96 -38.95 -7.05
N GLN A 380 -7.17 -40.25 -7.28
CA GLN A 380 -7.16 -41.27 -6.24
C GLN A 380 -5.73 -41.69 -5.86
N ARG A 381 -4.85 -41.79 -6.85
CA ARG A 381 -3.48 -42.31 -6.66
C ARG A 381 -2.49 -41.27 -6.17
N PHE A 382 -2.70 -40.01 -6.53
CA PHE A 382 -1.79 -38.91 -6.21
C PHE A 382 -2.40 -37.90 -5.23
N SER A 383 -1.58 -37.48 -4.28
CA SER A 383 -1.90 -36.37 -3.38
C SER A 383 -1.25 -35.10 -3.91
N PHE A 384 -2.08 -34.11 -4.22
CA PHE A 384 -1.65 -32.79 -4.65
C PHE A 384 -2.63 -31.74 -4.12
N THR A 385 -2.16 -30.50 -4.04
CA THR A 385 -2.92 -29.32 -3.63
C THR A 385 -2.88 -28.27 -4.73
N ALA A 386 -3.64 -27.19 -4.58
CA ALA A 386 -3.64 -26.10 -5.57
C ALA A 386 -2.25 -25.45 -5.72
N GLU A 387 -1.44 -25.52 -4.67
CA GLU A 387 -0.09 -24.98 -4.61
C GLU A 387 0.94 -25.89 -5.31
N THR A 388 0.84 -27.21 -5.12
CA THR A 388 1.80 -28.17 -5.69
C THR A 388 1.46 -28.59 -7.12
N LEU A 389 0.18 -28.49 -7.52
CA LEU A 389 -0.28 -28.94 -8.83
C LEU A 389 0.44 -28.27 -10.02
N PRO A 390 0.69 -26.94 -10.05
CA PRO A 390 1.41 -26.30 -11.16
C PRO A 390 2.81 -26.89 -11.38
N GLN A 391 3.56 -27.15 -10.30
CA GLN A 391 4.89 -27.77 -10.38
C GLN A 391 4.80 -29.20 -10.89
N ILE A 392 3.85 -30.00 -10.38
CA ILE A 392 3.60 -31.37 -10.83
C ILE A 392 3.30 -31.43 -12.34
N LEU A 393 2.53 -30.46 -12.86
CA LEU A 393 2.23 -30.39 -14.29
C LEU A 393 3.44 -30.02 -15.14
N ILE A 394 4.28 -29.10 -14.65
CA ILE A 394 5.56 -28.77 -15.29
C ILE A 394 6.45 -30.01 -15.35
N GLU A 395 6.63 -30.71 -14.22
CA GLU A 395 7.43 -31.94 -14.14
C GLU A 395 6.90 -33.03 -15.08
N ALA A 396 5.58 -33.25 -15.10
CA ALA A 396 4.95 -34.21 -15.98
C ALA A 396 5.23 -33.90 -17.47
N ASN A 397 5.21 -32.62 -17.85
CA ASN A 397 5.57 -32.19 -19.20
C ASN A 397 7.05 -32.46 -19.52
N GLN A 398 7.97 -32.22 -18.57
CA GLN A 398 9.39 -32.55 -18.75
C GLN A 398 9.60 -34.06 -18.96
N TYR A 399 8.91 -34.91 -18.18
CA TYR A 399 8.96 -36.37 -18.39
C TYR A 399 8.36 -36.78 -19.74
N GLN A 400 7.33 -36.09 -20.23
CA GLN A 400 6.78 -36.34 -21.55
C GLN A 400 7.81 -36.04 -22.64
N ILE A 401 8.52 -34.92 -22.54
CA ILE A 401 9.60 -34.54 -23.48
C ILE A 401 10.70 -35.60 -23.50
N LEU A 402 11.15 -36.07 -22.33
CA LEU A 402 12.19 -37.12 -22.23
C LEU A 402 11.76 -38.47 -22.83
N ARG A 403 10.46 -38.79 -22.79
CA ARG A 403 9.91 -40.05 -23.33
C ARG A 403 9.63 -39.99 -24.83
N GLN A 404 9.61 -38.81 -25.46
CA GLN A 404 9.50 -38.71 -26.91
C GLN A 404 10.87 -39.07 -27.51
N PRO A 405 11.02 -40.19 -28.24
CA PRO A 405 12.27 -40.52 -28.91
C PRO A 405 12.60 -39.37 -29.86
N GLY A 406 13.84 -38.86 -29.77
CA GLY A 406 14.28 -37.67 -30.49
C GLY A 406 13.74 -37.67 -31.91
N ARG A 407 12.95 -36.64 -32.26
CA ARG A 407 12.74 -36.29 -33.67
C ARG A 407 14.12 -36.19 -34.25
N SER A 408 14.49 -37.20 -35.03
CA SER A 408 15.71 -37.21 -35.81
C SER A 408 15.74 -35.87 -36.54
N ILE A 409 16.81 -35.11 -36.28
CA ILE A 409 17.26 -34.04 -37.16
C ILE A 409 17.17 -34.62 -38.56
N GLY A 410 16.18 -34.14 -39.32
CA GLY A 410 15.91 -34.59 -40.66
C GLY A 410 17.21 -34.43 -41.44
N ARG A 411 17.79 -35.56 -41.83
CA ARG A 411 18.79 -35.61 -42.88
C ARG A 411 18.25 -34.80 -44.05
N ASN A 412 18.93 -33.69 -44.35
CA ASN A 412 18.89 -33.10 -45.68
C ASN A 412 19.32 -34.17 -46.70
N ARG A 413 18.32 -34.81 -47.29
CA ARG A 413 18.28 -35.26 -48.68
C ARG A 413 17.10 -34.47 -49.28
N SER A 414 17.15 -33.82 -50.42
CA SER A 414 18.14 -33.71 -51.49
C SER A 414 17.52 -32.79 -52.54
N ALA A 415 18.25 -31.78 -53.00
CA ALA A 415 18.31 -31.21 -54.37
C ALA A 415 18.89 -29.80 -54.30
#